data_AF-A0A5C3QP43-F1
#
_entry.id   AF-A0A5C3QP43-F1
#
_cell.length_a   1.000
_cell.length_b   1.000
_cell.length_c   1.000
_cell.angle_alpha   90.00
_cell.angle_beta   90.00
_cell.angle_gamma   90.00
#
_symmetry.space_group_name_H-M   'P 1'
#
loop_
_entity.id
_entity.type
_entity.pdbx_description
1 polymer ?
#
loop_
_entity_poly.entity_id
_entity_poly.type
_entity_poly.pdbx_seq_one_letter_code
_entity_poly.pdbx_strand_id
1 'polypeptide(L)'
;MRLLRRSQSITGSGIERSTAPTLTPAQQRMYKDEKGTNFRLIARALQSTAPTTLTPSDVVPQDLVDEIKDIGQFVELSYSPIALDFAFEHIRTLTEAQFPLEGYEALFDAKLVSEFRSERAGVMVYLAYREREKQLVVSFSGTVTLTQIYYDLSASLRSYPSSKGKSKCRVHSGFYNIYASLAARVAKEIADALGRYDVQDLVVAGHSMGGALAYLLVLDLLKPGERVAPVVTLVTFGCPRVGDARLTEYWWGLKSVYEEKHGADAVRELTIRAHKDGVAALPPLWTGYRHLCRIPLYFTHNTVFCIPESDRDFGLFNAIPPEGAVATEHPKGGHNYYNGRDMERGARRMALLDTAVKAGKEGWEERYRVTVKRVEGGGSRMSFVWSS
;
A
#
# COMPACT_ATOMS: atom_id res chain seq x y z
N MET A 1 -3.52 62.23 8.09
CA MET A 1 -4.96 62.56 8.16
C MET A 1 -5.70 61.54 7.30
N ARG A 2 -6.45 60.57 7.86
CA ARG A 2 -7.91 60.62 8.13
C ARG A 2 -8.68 60.99 6.84
N LEU A 3 -9.61 60.22 6.26
CA LEU A 3 -10.78 59.46 6.76
C LEU A 3 -11.26 58.53 5.60
N LEU A 4 -11.53 57.23 5.77
CA LEU A 4 -12.72 56.53 6.33
C LEU A 4 -13.92 56.29 5.35
N ARG A 5 -14.14 54.98 5.10
CA ARG A 5 -15.40 54.18 5.10
C ARG A 5 -16.54 54.41 4.09
N ARG A 6 -16.95 53.28 3.46
CA ARG A 6 -18.18 52.49 3.75
C ARG A 6 -18.08 51.12 3.06
N SER A 7 -17.61 50.07 3.74
CA SER A 7 -18.40 48.94 4.26
C SER A 7 -19.88 48.82 3.81
N GLN A 8 -20.18 47.77 3.02
CA GLN A 8 -21.38 46.96 3.23
C GLN A 8 -20.95 45.49 3.36
N SER A 9 -21.38 44.92 4.48
CA SER A 9 -21.19 43.55 4.93
C SER A 9 -22.24 42.65 4.31
N ILE A 10 -21.82 41.53 3.73
CA ILE A 10 -22.65 40.32 3.63
C ILE A 10 -22.01 39.32 4.58
N THR A 11 -22.58 39.24 5.78
CA THR A 11 -22.34 38.23 6.79
C THR A 11 -23.07 36.95 6.40
N GLY A 12 -22.38 35.81 6.31
CA GLY A 12 -23.06 34.52 6.16
C GLY A 12 -22.20 33.38 5.60
N SER A 13 -21.21 32.92 6.38
CA SER A 13 -20.86 31.50 6.54
C SER A 13 -19.57 31.41 7.34
N GLY A 14 -19.69 30.94 8.57
CA GLY A 14 -18.54 30.60 9.41
C GLY A 14 -17.79 29.44 8.77
N ILE A 15 -16.75 29.75 7.99
CA ILE A 15 -15.66 28.81 7.78
C ILE A 15 -14.87 28.87 9.08
N GLU A 16 -15.27 28.05 10.06
CA GLU A 16 -14.38 27.69 11.16
C GLU A 16 -13.07 27.22 10.52
N ARG A 17 -11.99 27.97 10.76
CA ARG A 17 -10.65 27.46 10.53
C ARG A 17 -10.53 26.23 11.41
N SER A 18 -10.62 25.05 10.80
CA SER A 18 -10.37 23.75 11.43
C SER A 18 -9.18 23.86 12.38
N THR A 19 -9.47 23.94 13.68
CA THR A 19 -8.44 23.76 14.70
C THR A 19 -7.91 22.34 14.52
N ALA A 20 -6.59 22.17 14.52
CA ALA A 20 -6.01 20.84 14.41
C ALA A 20 -6.60 19.97 15.53
N PRO A 21 -7.11 18.75 15.24
CA PRO A 21 -7.76 17.94 16.25
C PRO A 21 -6.81 17.72 17.43
N THR A 22 -7.31 18.00 18.64
CA THR A 22 -6.56 17.79 19.88
C THR A 22 -6.27 16.31 20.03
N LEU A 23 -4.99 15.94 19.89
CA LEU A 23 -4.56 14.55 20.00
C LEU A 23 -4.69 14.02 21.42
N THR A 24 -5.18 12.79 21.58
CA THR A 24 -5.19 12.10 22.87
C THR A 24 -3.76 11.81 23.35
N PRO A 25 -3.51 11.61 24.65
CA PRO A 25 -2.18 11.25 25.15
C PRO A 25 -1.58 9.99 24.50
N ALA A 26 -2.43 9.01 24.16
CA ALA A 26 -2.00 7.79 23.46
C ALA A 26 -1.54 8.12 22.03
N GLN A 27 -2.31 8.91 21.29
CA GLN A 27 -1.94 9.39 19.95
C GLN A 27 -0.65 10.21 19.98
N GLN A 28 -0.48 11.10 20.96
CA GLN A 28 0.75 11.89 21.12
C GLN A 28 1.99 11.02 21.32
N ARG A 29 1.89 9.95 22.14
CA ARG A 29 2.98 8.99 22.34
C ARG A 29 3.30 8.24 21.05
N MET A 30 2.28 7.67 20.40
CA MET A 30 2.42 6.99 19.11
C MET A 30 3.15 7.87 18.07
N TYR A 31 2.70 9.11 17.86
CA TYR A 31 3.33 10.03 16.91
C TYR A 31 4.74 10.47 17.30
N LYS A 32 5.09 10.45 18.59
CA LYS A 32 6.44 10.76 19.06
C LYS A 32 7.41 9.60 18.78
N ASP A 33 6.89 8.38 18.71
CA ASP A 33 7.65 7.17 18.49
C ASP A 33 7.76 6.78 17.01
N GLU A 34 7.10 7.52 16.11
CA GLU A 34 7.30 7.40 14.67
C GLU A 34 8.79 7.55 14.30
N LYS A 35 9.26 6.63 13.48
CA LYS A 35 10.58 6.64 12.85
C LYS A 35 10.48 6.54 11.34
N GLY A 36 9.38 5.98 10.82
CA GLY A 36 9.12 5.88 9.40
C GLY A 36 8.80 7.21 8.74
N THR A 37 9.18 7.36 7.48
CA THR A 37 8.78 8.53 6.68
C THR A 37 7.30 8.39 6.32
N ASN A 38 6.46 9.27 6.88
CA ASN A 38 5.02 9.28 6.59
C ASN A 38 4.62 10.19 5.43
N PHE A 39 5.59 10.84 4.78
CA PHE A 39 5.41 11.70 3.60
C PHE A 39 4.43 12.88 3.77
N ARG A 40 4.07 13.24 5.00
CA ARG A 40 3.11 14.33 5.29
C ARG A 40 3.56 15.70 4.79
N LEU A 41 4.87 15.97 4.76
CA LEU A 41 5.41 17.20 4.20
C LEU A 41 5.22 17.25 2.67
N ILE A 42 5.42 16.12 1.99
CA ILE A 42 5.17 15.99 0.56
C ILE A 42 3.68 16.12 0.29
N ALA A 43 2.82 15.49 1.09
CA ALA A 43 1.37 15.64 1.01
C ALA A 43 0.97 17.12 1.08
N ARG A 44 1.48 17.85 2.09
CA ARG A 44 1.22 19.28 2.25
C ARG A 44 1.72 20.13 1.08
N ALA A 45 2.83 19.75 0.45
CA ALA A 45 3.48 20.55 -0.58
C ALA A 45 2.94 20.28 -2.00
N LEU A 46 2.65 19.02 -2.33
CA LEU A 46 2.44 18.58 -3.72
C LEU A 46 1.07 17.92 -3.96
N GLN A 47 0.35 17.53 -2.91
CA GLN A 47 -0.89 16.80 -3.09
C GLN A 47 -2.03 17.75 -3.40
N SER A 48 -2.70 17.51 -4.52
CA SER A 48 -3.87 18.26 -4.92
C SER A 48 -5.10 17.81 -4.13
N THR A 49 -5.91 18.79 -3.71
CA THR A 49 -7.23 18.56 -3.10
C THR A 49 -8.29 18.50 -4.17
N ALA A 50 -9.09 17.44 -4.15
CA ALA A 50 -10.22 17.24 -5.04
C ALA A 50 -11.31 18.28 -4.79
N PRO A 51 -12.05 18.70 -5.84
CA PRO A 51 -13.22 19.56 -5.68
C PRO A 51 -14.40 18.82 -5.03
N THR A 52 -14.51 17.51 -5.24
CA THR A 52 -15.61 16.71 -4.69
C THR A 52 -15.40 16.40 -3.21
N THR A 53 -16.47 16.55 -2.43
CA THR A 53 -16.53 16.05 -1.06
C THR A 53 -17.10 14.63 -1.08
N LEU A 54 -16.38 13.68 -0.50
CA LEU A 54 -16.84 12.30 -0.33
C LEU A 54 -17.84 12.24 0.82
N THR A 55 -18.90 11.47 0.63
CA THR A 55 -20.07 11.39 1.51
C THR A 55 -20.37 9.94 1.90
N PRO A 56 -21.30 9.69 2.82
CA PRO A 56 -21.69 8.32 3.17
C PRO A 56 -22.17 7.46 1.99
N SER A 57 -22.68 8.06 0.90
CA SER A 57 -23.06 7.29 -0.30
C SER A 57 -21.87 6.78 -1.11
N ASP A 58 -20.67 7.32 -0.88
CA ASP A 58 -19.44 6.90 -1.54
C ASP A 58 -18.72 5.80 -0.74
N VAL A 59 -19.21 5.42 0.45
CA VAL A 59 -18.59 4.40 1.29
C VAL A 59 -18.70 3.04 0.61
N VAL A 60 -17.58 2.32 0.55
CA VAL A 60 -17.56 0.98 -0.04
C VAL A 60 -18.18 -0.06 0.91
N PRO A 61 -18.73 -1.17 0.38
CA PRO A 61 -19.24 -2.28 1.17
C PRO A 61 -18.21 -2.86 2.15
N GLN A 62 -18.67 -3.37 3.30
CA GLN A 62 -17.80 -3.85 4.39
C GLN A 62 -16.99 -5.09 3.99
N ASP A 63 -17.57 -6.00 3.21
CA ASP A 63 -16.89 -7.18 2.65
C ASP A 63 -15.67 -6.79 1.80
N LEU A 64 -15.77 -5.71 1.01
CA LEU A 64 -14.63 -5.18 0.28
C LEU A 64 -13.56 -4.59 1.20
N VAL A 65 -13.97 -3.93 2.29
CA VAL A 65 -13.04 -3.42 3.32
C VAL A 65 -12.28 -4.57 3.97
N ASP A 66 -12.97 -5.67 4.28
CA ASP A 66 -12.37 -6.85 4.90
C ASP A 66 -11.39 -7.55 3.94
N GLU A 67 -11.74 -7.68 2.67
CA GLU A 67 -10.82 -8.19 1.64
C GLU A 67 -9.56 -7.32 1.52
N ILE A 68 -9.70 -6.00 1.47
CA ILE A 68 -8.56 -5.08 1.41
C ILE A 68 -7.67 -5.26 2.64
N LYS A 69 -8.26 -5.41 3.83
CA LYS A 69 -7.52 -5.62 5.08
C LYS A 69 -6.77 -6.94 5.06
N ASP A 70 -7.39 -8.03 4.60
CA ASP A 70 -6.81 -9.36 4.48
C ASP A 70 -5.59 -9.32 3.57
N ILE A 71 -5.73 -8.79 2.35
CA ILE A 71 -4.60 -8.66 1.41
C ILE A 71 -3.51 -7.74 1.98
N GLY A 72 -3.91 -6.69 2.70
CA GLY A 72 -2.99 -5.81 3.41
C GLY A 72 -2.06 -6.54 4.39
N GLN A 73 -2.50 -7.62 5.02
CA GLN A 73 -1.66 -8.41 5.93
C GLN A 73 -0.48 -9.06 5.20
N PHE A 74 -0.70 -9.55 3.98
CA PHE A 74 0.36 -10.10 3.12
C PHE A 74 1.32 -9.01 2.64
N VAL A 75 0.80 -7.82 2.33
CA VAL A 75 1.64 -6.69 1.94
C VAL A 75 2.52 -6.25 3.10
N GLU A 76 1.99 -6.18 4.30
CA GLU A 76 2.73 -5.80 5.51
C GLU A 76 3.80 -6.84 5.87
N LEU A 77 3.51 -8.14 5.74
CA LEU A 77 4.49 -9.22 5.98
C LEU A 77 5.68 -9.17 4.99
N SER A 78 5.52 -8.60 3.79
CA SER A 78 6.64 -8.45 2.84
C SER A 78 7.79 -7.57 3.36
N TYR A 79 7.55 -6.75 4.39
CA TYR A 79 8.56 -5.96 5.09
C TYR A 79 9.27 -6.71 6.21
N SER A 80 8.97 -8.01 6.40
CA SER A 80 9.51 -8.82 7.48
C SER A 80 11.04 -8.82 7.49
N PRO A 81 11.66 -8.55 8.66
CA PRO A 81 13.10 -8.72 8.87
C PRO A 81 13.49 -10.18 9.13
N ILE A 82 12.54 -11.04 9.48
CA ILE A 82 12.75 -12.48 9.66
C ILE A 82 12.47 -13.23 8.36
N ALA A 83 13.05 -14.42 8.23
CA ALA A 83 12.78 -15.31 7.11
C ALA A 83 11.31 -15.75 7.09
N LEU A 84 10.69 -15.79 5.91
CA LEU A 84 9.25 -16.07 5.81
C LEU A 84 8.95 -17.54 6.05
N ASP A 85 9.88 -18.46 5.78
CA ASP A 85 9.73 -19.87 6.16
C ASP A 85 9.41 -20.01 7.67
N PHE A 86 10.19 -19.34 8.52
CA PHE A 86 9.95 -19.27 9.95
C PHE A 86 8.63 -18.57 10.29
N ALA A 87 8.34 -17.45 9.62
CA ALA A 87 7.10 -16.70 9.89
C ALA A 87 5.84 -17.55 9.60
N PHE A 88 5.84 -18.30 8.49
CA PHE A 88 4.75 -19.18 8.11
C PHE A 88 4.69 -20.44 8.98
N GLU A 89 5.84 -21.01 9.36
CA GLU A 89 5.91 -22.15 10.30
C GLU A 89 5.29 -21.82 11.66
N HIS A 90 5.48 -20.59 12.14
CA HIS A 90 5.01 -20.13 13.44
C HIS A 90 3.79 -19.19 13.37
N ILE A 91 3.08 -19.16 12.25
CA ILE A 91 2.09 -18.10 12.00
C ILE A 91 1.01 -18.02 13.07
N ARG A 92 0.52 -19.17 13.55
CA ARG A 92 -0.52 -19.24 14.59
C ARG A 92 -0.09 -18.55 15.88
N THR A 93 1.16 -18.78 16.31
CA THR A 93 1.72 -18.12 17.50
C THR A 93 1.98 -16.64 17.24
N LEU A 94 2.53 -16.30 16.08
CA LEU A 94 2.84 -14.91 15.72
C LEU A 94 1.61 -14.00 15.63
N THR A 95 0.44 -14.60 15.46
CA THR A 95 -0.84 -13.89 15.38
C THR A 95 -1.62 -13.81 16.69
N GLU A 96 -1.12 -14.43 17.76
CA GLU A 96 -1.74 -14.31 19.08
C GLU A 96 -1.63 -12.89 19.64
N ALA A 97 -2.45 -12.59 20.64
CA ALA A 97 -2.38 -11.32 21.35
C ALA A 97 -0.95 -11.05 21.85
N GLN A 98 -0.47 -9.81 21.72
CA GLN A 98 0.88 -9.35 22.11
C GLN A 98 2.03 -9.84 21.20
N PHE A 99 1.78 -10.71 20.23
CA PHE A 99 2.75 -11.08 19.20
C PHE A 99 2.76 -10.06 18.04
N PRO A 100 3.75 -10.09 17.14
CA PRO A 100 3.95 -8.99 16.20
C PRO A 100 2.90 -8.96 15.08
N LEU A 101 2.25 -10.08 14.78
CA LEU A 101 1.22 -10.22 13.75
C LEU A 101 -0.18 -10.38 14.37
N GLU A 102 -0.37 -9.86 15.59
CA GLU A 102 -1.68 -9.80 16.26
C GLU A 102 -2.75 -9.18 15.32
N GLY A 103 -3.82 -9.94 15.03
CA GLY A 103 -4.87 -9.52 14.10
C GLY A 103 -4.56 -9.77 12.61
N TYR A 104 -3.64 -10.70 12.30
CA TYR A 104 -3.29 -11.10 10.93
C TYR A 104 -3.87 -12.48 10.58
N GLU A 105 -5.18 -12.65 10.76
CA GLU A 105 -5.87 -13.94 10.60
C GLU A 105 -5.87 -14.47 9.15
N ALA A 106 -5.75 -13.60 8.14
CA ALA A 106 -5.72 -14.01 6.74
C ALA A 106 -4.48 -14.84 6.38
N LEU A 107 -3.45 -14.83 7.25
CA LEU A 107 -2.23 -15.60 7.07
C LEU A 107 -2.34 -17.05 7.59
N PHE A 108 -3.36 -17.41 8.38
CA PHE A 108 -3.41 -18.68 9.13
C PHE A 108 -3.28 -19.92 8.27
N ASP A 109 -4.00 -19.94 7.14
CA ASP A 109 -4.09 -21.10 6.25
C ASP A 109 -3.34 -20.86 4.93
N ALA A 110 -2.56 -19.77 4.86
CA ALA A 110 -1.73 -19.47 3.72
C ALA A 110 -0.45 -20.31 3.74
N LYS A 111 -0.06 -20.81 2.56
CA LYS A 111 1.17 -21.58 2.37
C LYS A 111 2.19 -20.73 1.64
N LEU A 112 3.38 -20.57 2.20
CA LEU A 112 4.50 -19.95 1.48
C LEU A 112 4.86 -20.80 0.26
N VAL A 113 4.81 -20.20 -0.92
CA VAL A 113 5.14 -20.87 -2.19
C VAL A 113 6.58 -20.61 -2.59
N SER A 114 7.02 -19.35 -2.49
CA SER A 114 8.38 -18.91 -2.81
C SER A 114 8.64 -17.52 -2.25
N GLU A 115 9.89 -17.19 -1.95
CA GLU A 115 10.34 -15.83 -1.65
C GLU A 115 11.68 -15.53 -2.33
N PHE A 116 11.93 -14.26 -2.66
CA PHE A 116 13.20 -13.78 -3.19
C PHE A 116 13.31 -12.26 -3.08
N ARG A 117 14.54 -11.74 -3.13
CA ARG A 117 14.81 -10.30 -3.13
C ARG A 117 15.37 -9.83 -4.45
N SER A 118 15.04 -8.60 -4.83
CA SER A 118 15.67 -7.96 -5.98
C SER A 118 17.13 -7.62 -5.68
N GLU A 119 18.03 -7.99 -6.59
CA GLU A 119 19.47 -7.70 -6.43
C GLU A 119 19.75 -6.19 -6.39
N ARG A 120 18.97 -5.40 -7.15
CA ARG A 120 19.22 -3.96 -7.32
C ARG A 120 18.70 -3.09 -6.18
N ALA A 121 17.59 -3.48 -5.56
CA ALA A 121 16.88 -2.60 -4.61
C ALA A 121 16.47 -3.33 -3.31
N GLY A 122 16.86 -4.60 -3.14
CA GLY A 122 16.54 -5.39 -1.94
C GLY A 122 15.05 -5.65 -1.74
N VAL A 123 14.23 -5.39 -2.78
CA VAL A 123 12.77 -5.51 -2.72
C VAL A 123 12.41 -6.95 -2.49
N MET A 124 11.70 -7.22 -1.38
CA MET A 124 11.17 -8.54 -1.12
C MET A 124 9.97 -8.79 -2.02
N VAL A 125 9.96 -9.95 -2.67
CA VAL A 125 8.80 -10.50 -3.37
C VAL A 125 8.57 -11.89 -2.82
N TYR A 126 7.33 -12.18 -2.45
CA TYR A 126 6.97 -13.54 -2.08
C TYR A 126 5.59 -13.91 -2.62
N LEU A 127 5.38 -15.21 -2.77
CA LEU A 127 4.15 -15.80 -3.21
C LEU A 127 3.60 -16.67 -2.08
N ALA A 128 2.33 -16.50 -1.76
CA ALA A 128 1.62 -17.35 -0.82
C ALA A 128 0.30 -17.83 -1.41
N TYR A 129 -0.01 -19.11 -1.22
CA TYR A 129 -1.26 -19.71 -1.70
C TYR A 129 -2.26 -19.82 -0.55
N ARG A 130 -3.43 -19.23 -0.72
CA ARG A 130 -4.58 -19.29 0.16
C ARG A 130 -5.55 -20.36 -0.35
N GLU A 131 -5.51 -21.53 0.29
CA GLU A 131 -6.20 -22.73 -0.21
C GLU A 131 -7.74 -22.59 -0.19
N ARG A 132 -8.28 -21.97 0.86
CA ARG A 132 -9.73 -21.80 1.03
C ARG A 132 -10.31 -20.85 -0.02
N GLU A 133 -9.60 -19.77 -0.31
CA GLU A 133 -9.99 -18.74 -1.28
C GLU A 133 -9.55 -19.07 -2.71
N LYS A 134 -8.75 -20.13 -2.90
CA LYS A 134 -8.12 -20.48 -4.18
C LYS A 134 -7.33 -19.31 -4.78
N GLN A 135 -6.66 -18.56 -3.90
CA GLN A 135 -5.95 -17.34 -4.23
C GLN A 135 -4.43 -17.55 -4.19
N LEU A 136 -3.73 -17.09 -5.22
CA LEU A 136 -2.28 -16.94 -5.18
C LEU A 136 -1.96 -15.46 -4.96
N VAL A 137 -1.40 -15.11 -3.81
CA VAL A 137 -1.02 -13.75 -3.46
C VAL A 137 0.45 -13.53 -3.77
N VAL A 138 0.75 -12.62 -4.70
CA VAL A 138 2.09 -12.12 -5.01
C VAL A 138 2.25 -10.78 -4.32
N SER A 139 3.11 -10.72 -3.30
CA SER A 139 3.29 -9.53 -2.47
C SER A 139 4.65 -8.88 -2.72
N PHE A 140 4.63 -7.57 -3.02
CA PHE A 140 5.81 -6.74 -3.21
C PHE A 140 6.00 -5.79 -2.03
N SER A 141 7.19 -5.83 -1.42
CA SER A 141 7.59 -4.80 -0.47
C SER A 141 7.85 -3.47 -1.16
N GLY A 142 7.69 -2.37 -0.43
CA GLY A 142 8.28 -1.10 -0.81
C GLY A 142 9.77 -1.03 -0.46
N THR A 143 10.34 0.16 -0.61
CA THR A 143 11.64 0.51 -0.05
C THR A 143 11.49 1.65 0.95
N VAL A 144 12.34 1.68 1.97
CA VAL A 144 12.43 2.81 2.93
C VAL A 144 13.03 4.06 2.28
N THR A 145 13.57 3.95 1.06
CA THR A 145 14.28 5.02 0.36
C THR A 145 13.52 5.54 -0.86
N LEU A 146 12.18 5.53 -0.88
CA LEU A 146 11.39 6.12 -1.97
C LEU A 146 11.87 7.53 -2.36
N THR A 147 12.24 8.33 -1.37
CA THR A 147 12.81 9.66 -1.56
C THR A 147 14.12 9.60 -2.36
N GLN A 148 15.02 8.66 -2.03
CA GLN A 148 16.23 8.42 -2.81
C GLN A 148 15.91 7.83 -4.18
N ILE A 149 14.92 6.94 -4.34
CA ILE A 149 14.51 6.50 -5.68
C ILE A 149 14.05 7.70 -6.53
N TYR A 150 13.34 8.64 -5.94
CA TYR A 150 12.91 9.84 -6.66
C TYR A 150 14.09 10.76 -7.03
N TYR A 151 15.06 10.94 -6.13
CA TYR A 151 16.22 11.82 -6.36
C TYR A 151 17.37 11.16 -7.16
N ASP A 152 17.65 9.88 -6.92
CA ASP A 152 18.78 9.11 -7.48
C ASP A 152 18.37 8.29 -8.73
N LEU A 153 17.13 7.78 -8.78
CA LEU A 153 16.61 6.93 -9.87
C LEU A 153 15.60 7.70 -10.73
N SER A 154 16.06 8.82 -11.29
CA SER A 154 15.48 9.50 -12.47
C SER A 154 13.95 9.42 -12.56
N ALA A 155 13.27 10.44 -12.02
CA ALA A 155 11.85 10.71 -12.28
C ALA A 155 11.51 10.91 -13.78
N SER A 156 12.43 10.59 -14.69
CA SER A 156 12.20 10.54 -16.12
C SER A 156 11.25 9.40 -16.50
N LEU A 157 10.37 9.74 -17.42
CA LEU A 157 9.57 8.81 -18.17
C LEU A 157 10.44 8.16 -19.24
N ARG A 158 10.46 6.83 -19.28
CA ARG A 158 11.05 6.04 -20.38
C ARG A 158 9.96 5.35 -21.18
N SER A 159 10.25 4.97 -22.42
CA SER A 159 9.33 4.13 -23.20
C SER A 159 9.09 2.81 -22.47
N TYR A 160 7.81 2.44 -22.32
CA TYR A 160 7.41 1.13 -21.83
C TYR A 160 7.41 0.15 -23.01
N PRO A 161 8.17 -0.97 -22.94
CA PRO A 161 8.24 -1.92 -24.03
C PRO A 161 6.94 -2.73 -24.13
N SER A 162 6.05 -2.26 -24.99
CA SER A 162 4.86 -2.99 -25.43
C SER A 162 5.21 -3.86 -26.64
N SER A 163 4.59 -5.05 -26.72
CA SER A 163 4.86 -6.14 -27.66
C SER A 163 4.69 -5.80 -29.15
N LYS A 164 4.23 -4.58 -29.50
CA LYS A 164 3.98 -4.20 -30.91
C LYS A 164 4.48 -2.83 -31.32
N GLY A 165 5.29 -2.11 -30.51
CA GLY A 165 5.83 -0.80 -30.88
C GLY A 165 4.79 0.31 -31.19
N LYS A 166 3.50 0.04 -30.97
CA LYS A 166 2.38 0.92 -31.30
C LYS A 166 1.95 1.81 -30.14
N SER A 167 2.14 1.39 -28.88
CA SER A 167 1.85 2.26 -27.75
C SER A 167 3.08 3.12 -27.43
N LYS A 168 2.96 4.42 -27.72
CA LYS A 168 3.92 5.45 -27.29
C LYS A 168 3.73 5.80 -25.80
N CYS A 169 3.45 4.81 -24.96
CA CYS A 169 3.26 4.99 -23.53
C CYS A 169 4.59 4.99 -22.79
N ARG A 170 4.64 5.72 -21.67
CA ARG A 170 5.86 5.86 -20.88
C ARG A 170 5.63 5.51 -19.43
N VAL A 171 6.68 4.97 -18.82
CA VAL A 171 6.72 4.46 -17.45
C VAL A 171 7.85 5.15 -16.68
N HIS A 172 7.72 5.27 -15.36
CA HIS A 172 8.79 5.70 -14.48
C HIS A 172 10.04 4.81 -14.66
N SER A 173 11.18 5.42 -14.98
CA SER A 173 12.40 4.66 -15.28
C SER A 173 12.89 3.81 -14.11
N GLY A 174 12.92 4.37 -12.89
CA GLY A 174 13.29 3.66 -11.66
C GLY A 174 12.43 2.43 -11.38
N PHE A 175 11.11 2.58 -11.30
CA PHE A 175 10.19 1.45 -11.08
C PHE A 175 10.34 0.37 -12.16
N TYR A 176 10.43 0.77 -13.43
CA TYR A 176 10.61 -0.18 -14.52
C TYR A 176 11.95 -0.94 -14.42
N ASN A 177 13.04 -0.27 -14.03
CA ASN A 177 14.35 -0.92 -13.92
C ASN A 177 14.41 -1.98 -12.80
N ILE A 178 13.69 -1.75 -11.71
CA ILE A 178 13.57 -2.70 -10.60
C ILE A 178 12.65 -3.85 -11.03
N TYR A 179 11.48 -3.53 -11.57
CA TYR A 179 10.53 -4.51 -12.08
C TYR A 179 11.17 -5.44 -13.13
N ALA A 180 11.88 -4.88 -14.11
CA ALA A 180 12.51 -5.64 -15.18
C ALA A 180 13.57 -6.65 -14.68
N SER A 181 14.24 -6.37 -13.56
CA SER A 181 15.14 -7.35 -12.93
C SER A 181 14.42 -8.51 -12.23
N LEU A 182 13.13 -8.36 -11.94
CA LEU A 182 12.30 -9.35 -11.24
C LEU A 182 11.35 -10.10 -12.18
N ALA A 183 10.93 -9.48 -13.29
CA ALA A 183 9.82 -9.90 -14.13
C ALA A 183 9.89 -11.39 -14.53
N ALA A 184 11.03 -11.83 -15.07
CA ALA A 184 11.19 -13.22 -15.50
C ALA A 184 11.08 -14.23 -14.35
N ARG A 185 11.65 -13.91 -13.18
CA ARG A 185 11.59 -14.77 -12.01
C ARG A 185 10.16 -14.84 -11.45
N VAL A 186 9.51 -13.69 -11.28
CA VAL A 186 8.13 -13.64 -10.77
C VAL A 186 7.17 -14.38 -11.70
N ALA A 187 7.25 -14.15 -13.01
CA ALA A 187 6.41 -14.83 -13.99
C ALA A 187 6.60 -16.36 -13.96
N LYS A 188 7.85 -16.84 -13.80
CA LYS A 188 8.14 -18.26 -13.63
C LYS A 188 7.51 -18.83 -12.36
N GLU A 189 7.68 -18.16 -11.21
CA GLU A 189 7.11 -18.64 -9.95
C GLU A 189 5.57 -18.68 -9.98
N ILE A 190 4.95 -17.70 -10.64
CA ILE A 190 3.49 -17.71 -10.88
C ILE A 190 3.11 -18.91 -11.75
N ALA A 191 3.76 -19.11 -12.90
CA ALA A 191 3.46 -20.23 -13.78
C ALA A 191 3.62 -21.59 -13.08
N ASP A 192 4.69 -21.77 -12.30
CA ASP A 192 4.94 -22.98 -11.52
C ASP A 192 3.88 -23.17 -10.41
N ALA A 193 3.40 -22.09 -9.80
CA ALA A 193 2.33 -22.14 -8.80
C ALA A 193 0.98 -22.50 -9.45
N LEU A 194 0.65 -21.91 -10.61
CA LEU A 194 -0.56 -22.25 -11.39
C LEU A 194 -0.57 -23.70 -11.87
N GLY A 195 0.60 -24.33 -12.00
CA GLY A 195 0.72 -25.77 -12.31
C GLY A 195 0.58 -26.69 -11.09
N ARG A 196 0.75 -26.17 -9.87
CA ARG A 196 0.75 -26.93 -8.61
C ARG A 196 -0.53 -26.75 -7.78
N TYR A 197 -1.18 -25.61 -7.88
CA TYR A 197 -2.32 -25.23 -7.06
C TYR A 197 -3.54 -24.90 -7.93
N ASP A 198 -4.74 -25.12 -7.38
CA ASP A 198 -6.01 -24.73 -8.01
C ASP A 198 -6.25 -23.23 -7.77
N VAL A 199 -5.58 -22.39 -8.57
CA VAL A 199 -5.66 -20.93 -8.45
C VAL A 199 -6.79 -20.39 -9.35
N GLN A 200 -7.79 -19.79 -8.71
CA GLN A 200 -8.90 -19.12 -9.39
C GLN A 200 -8.71 -17.61 -9.46
N ASP A 201 -7.97 -17.04 -8.50
CA ASP A 201 -7.66 -15.61 -8.44
C ASP A 201 -6.17 -15.39 -8.15
N LEU A 202 -5.50 -14.68 -9.06
CA LEU A 202 -4.14 -14.21 -8.87
C LEU A 202 -4.20 -12.80 -8.27
N VAL A 203 -3.90 -12.69 -6.99
CA VAL A 203 -3.82 -11.40 -6.30
C VAL A 203 -2.39 -10.88 -6.42
N VAL A 204 -2.20 -9.74 -7.05
CA VAL A 204 -0.91 -9.03 -7.06
C VAL A 204 -1.04 -7.79 -6.20
N ALA A 205 -0.24 -7.72 -5.14
CA ALA A 205 -0.37 -6.69 -4.13
C ALA A 205 0.94 -6.01 -3.76
N GLY A 206 0.85 -4.75 -3.35
CA GLY A 206 2.03 -4.02 -2.87
C GLY A 206 1.71 -2.66 -2.25
N HIS A 207 2.55 -2.27 -1.31
CA HIS A 207 2.52 -0.95 -0.69
C HIS A 207 3.63 -0.08 -1.26
N SER A 208 3.40 1.24 -1.35
CA SER A 208 4.44 2.19 -1.72
C SER A 208 4.99 1.89 -3.13
N MET A 209 6.31 1.83 -3.30
CA MET A 209 6.94 1.34 -4.55
C MET A 209 6.45 -0.05 -4.94
N GLY A 210 6.17 -0.95 -3.98
CA GLY A 210 5.67 -2.29 -4.26
C GLY A 210 4.36 -2.25 -5.05
N GLY A 211 3.51 -1.24 -4.81
CA GLY A 211 2.30 -1.01 -5.61
C GLY A 211 2.62 -0.69 -7.08
N ALA A 212 3.66 0.10 -7.35
CA ALA A 212 4.10 0.38 -8.71
C ALA A 212 4.65 -0.86 -9.42
N LEU A 213 5.39 -1.72 -8.69
CA LEU A 213 5.88 -3.00 -9.23
C LEU A 213 4.73 -3.98 -9.50
N ALA A 214 3.72 -4.01 -8.62
CA ALA A 214 2.51 -4.79 -8.80
C ALA A 214 1.76 -4.37 -10.09
N TYR A 215 1.58 -3.07 -10.33
CA TYR A 215 1.02 -2.57 -11.60
C TYR A 215 1.79 -3.07 -12.82
N LEU A 216 3.12 -2.99 -12.78
CA LEU A 216 3.97 -3.39 -13.90
C LEU A 216 3.91 -4.89 -14.16
N LEU A 217 3.82 -5.70 -13.10
CA LEU A 217 3.60 -7.13 -13.24
C LEU A 217 2.26 -7.43 -13.92
N VAL A 218 1.17 -6.84 -13.45
CA VAL A 218 -0.15 -7.10 -14.01
C VAL A 218 -0.25 -6.60 -15.46
N LEU A 219 0.37 -5.46 -15.78
CA LEU A 219 0.50 -4.98 -17.17
C LEU A 219 1.16 -5.99 -18.10
N ASP A 220 2.13 -6.77 -17.62
CA ASP A 220 2.76 -7.84 -18.40
C ASP A 220 1.90 -9.10 -18.44
N LEU A 221 1.31 -9.50 -17.32
CA LEU A 221 0.46 -10.70 -17.23
C LEU A 221 -0.81 -10.60 -18.09
N LEU A 222 -1.40 -9.41 -18.23
CA LEU A 222 -2.60 -9.24 -19.06
C LEU A 222 -2.28 -9.20 -20.57
N LYS A 223 -1.02 -9.32 -20.98
CA LYS A 223 -0.67 -9.35 -22.41
C LYS A 223 -1.24 -10.63 -23.06
N PRO A 224 -1.72 -10.54 -24.32
CA PRO A 224 -2.23 -11.72 -25.01
C PRO A 224 -1.18 -12.82 -25.14
N GLY A 225 -1.57 -14.05 -24.79
CA GLY A 225 -0.72 -15.23 -24.88
C GLY A 225 -0.12 -15.69 -23.55
N GLU A 226 -0.17 -14.85 -22.51
CA GLU A 226 0.24 -15.24 -21.17
C GLU A 226 -0.79 -16.19 -20.54
N ARG A 227 -0.30 -17.19 -19.79
CA ARG A 227 -1.15 -18.09 -19.00
C ARG A 227 -1.27 -17.53 -17.59
N VAL A 228 -2.47 -17.07 -17.23
CA VAL A 228 -2.78 -16.46 -15.93
C VAL A 228 -4.05 -17.08 -15.35
N ALA A 229 -4.34 -16.82 -14.08
CA ALA A 229 -5.56 -17.24 -13.41
C ALA A 229 -6.83 -16.60 -14.04
N PRO A 230 -8.00 -17.23 -13.93
CA PRO A 230 -9.26 -16.68 -14.45
C PRO A 230 -9.54 -15.24 -13.99
N VAL A 231 -9.26 -14.96 -12.71
CA VAL A 231 -9.36 -13.62 -12.13
C VAL A 231 -7.96 -13.11 -11.79
N VAL A 232 -7.71 -11.82 -12.03
CA VAL A 232 -6.50 -11.12 -11.62
C VAL A 232 -6.90 -9.91 -10.77
N THR A 233 -6.52 -9.92 -9.50
CA THR A 233 -6.84 -8.85 -8.56
C THR A 233 -5.59 -8.04 -8.23
N LEU A 234 -5.55 -6.77 -8.63
CA LEU A 234 -4.49 -5.84 -8.28
C LEU A 234 -4.87 -5.04 -7.03
N VAL A 235 -4.09 -5.15 -5.96
CA VAL A 235 -4.33 -4.40 -4.70
C VAL A 235 -3.13 -3.53 -4.36
N THR A 236 -3.28 -2.21 -4.35
CA THR A 236 -2.17 -1.30 -4.04
C THR A 236 -2.48 -0.33 -2.91
N PHE A 237 -1.50 -0.10 -2.05
CA PHE A 237 -1.61 0.82 -0.91
C PHE A 237 -0.58 1.94 -1.07
N GLY A 238 -1.02 3.20 -1.09
CA GLY A 238 -0.10 4.34 -1.19
C GLY A 238 0.78 4.31 -2.44
N CYS A 239 0.24 3.82 -3.55
CA CYS A 239 0.99 3.68 -4.79
C CYS A 239 1.33 5.05 -5.40
N PRO A 240 2.60 5.31 -5.76
CA PRO A 240 2.96 6.49 -6.54
C PRO A 240 2.42 6.38 -7.99
N ARG A 241 2.48 7.48 -8.74
CA ARG A 241 2.15 7.47 -10.17
C ARG A 241 3.21 6.69 -10.96
N VAL A 242 2.75 5.76 -11.79
CA VAL A 242 3.62 4.76 -12.45
C VAL A 242 4.06 5.21 -13.85
N GLY A 243 3.24 5.99 -14.55
CA GLY A 243 3.53 6.41 -15.92
C GLY A 243 2.67 7.58 -16.39
N ASP A 244 2.69 7.81 -17.70
CA ASP A 244 1.91 8.88 -18.33
C ASP A 244 0.49 8.46 -18.69
N ALA A 245 -0.32 9.42 -19.16
CA ALA A 245 -1.71 9.19 -19.56
C ALA A 245 -1.87 8.06 -20.59
N ARG A 246 -0.88 7.89 -21.48
CA ARG A 246 -0.90 6.80 -22.47
C ARG A 246 -0.67 5.43 -21.85
N LEU A 247 0.08 5.35 -20.75
CA LEU A 247 0.19 4.10 -19.99
C LEU A 247 -1.14 3.77 -19.32
N THR A 248 -1.87 4.78 -18.84
CA THR A 248 -3.23 4.59 -18.30
C THR A 248 -4.20 4.08 -19.37
N GLU A 249 -4.21 4.67 -20.56
CA GLU A 249 -5.03 4.18 -21.69
C GLU A 249 -4.67 2.74 -22.06
N TYR A 250 -3.37 2.43 -22.07
CA TYR A 250 -2.89 1.08 -22.35
C TYR A 250 -3.33 0.07 -21.29
N TRP A 251 -3.24 0.43 -20.00
CA TRP A 251 -3.75 -0.36 -18.88
C TRP A 251 -5.24 -0.69 -19.04
N TRP A 252 -6.06 0.33 -19.30
CA TRP A 252 -7.51 0.15 -19.48
C TRP A 252 -7.86 -0.72 -20.69
N GLY A 253 -7.12 -0.57 -21.78
CA GLY A 253 -7.27 -1.42 -22.96
C GLY A 253 -6.95 -2.89 -22.65
N LEU A 254 -5.88 -3.16 -21.89
CA LEU A 254 -5.54 -4.52 -21.48
C LEU A 254 -6.60 -5.13 -20.56
N LYS A 255 -7.11 -4.38 -19.56
CA LYS A 255 -8.21 -4.84 -18.72
C LYS A 255 -9.42 -5.23 -19.56
N SER A 256 -9.82 -4.35 -20.48
CA SER A 256 -11.00 -4.55 -21.33
C SER A 256 -10.87 -5.82 -22.18
N VAL A 257 -9.72 -6.03 -22.83
CA VAL A 257 -9.46 -7.24 -23.64
C VAL A 257 -9.47 -8.50 -22.78
N TYR A 258 -8.96 -8.42 -21.55
CA TYR A 258 -8.95 -9.57 -20.64
C TYR A 258 -10.38 -9.92 -20.17
N GLU A 259 -11.16 -8.92 -19.78
CA GLU A 259 -12.56 -9.07 -19.34
C GLU A 259 -13.46 -9.55 -20.48
N GLU A 260 -13.25 -9.11 -21.72
CA GLU A 260 -13.96 -9.64 -22.90
C GLU A 260 -13.78 -11.17 -23.07
N LYS A 261 -12.61 -11.69 -22.68
CA LYS A 261 -12.27 -13.12 -22.82
C LYS A 261 -12.67 -13.95 -21.59
N HIS A 262 -12.52 -13.38 -20.40
CA HIS A 262 -12.63 -14.11 -19.14
C HIS A 262 -13.90 -13.77 -18.32
N GLY A 263 -14.68 -12.79 -18.77
CA GLY A 263 -15.91 -12.33 -18.13
C GLY A 263 -15.76 -10.97 -17.46
N ALA A 264 -16.90 -10.36 -17.14
CA ALA A 264 -16.93 -9.15 -16.33
C ALA A 264 -16.21 -9.38 -14.99
N ASP A 265 -15.51 -8.36 -14.51
CA ASP A 265 -14.74 -8.39 -13.26
C ASP A 265 -13.59 -9.40 -13.22
N ALA A 266 -13.18 -9.98 -14.36
CA ALA A 266 -11.99 -10.82 -14.44
C ALA A 266 -10.69 -10.07 -14.11
N VAL A 267 -10.68 -8.72 -14.15
CA VAL A 267 -9.57 -7.91 -13.65
C VAL A 267 -10.06 -6.90 -12.61
N ARG A 268 -9.79 -7.19 -11.34
CA ARG A 268 -10.18 -6.33 -10.21
C ARG A 268 -9.04 -5.38 -9.86
N GLU A 269 -9.34 -4.12 -9.58
CA GLU A 269 -8.33 -3.11 -9.25
C GLU A 269 -8.75 -2.35 -8.00
N LEU A 270 -8.02 -2.54 -6.91
CA LEU A 270 -8.24 -1.93 -5.61
C LEU A 270 -7.01 -1.07 -5.28
N THR A 271 -7.06 0.22 -5.63
CA THR A 271 -5.95 1.16 -5.37
C THR A 271 -6.33 2.12 -4.26
N ILE A 272 -5.74 1.94 -3.08
CA ILE A 272 -6.07 2.67 -1.86
C ILE A 272 -5.07 3.80 -1.64
N ARG A 273 -5.59 5.01 -1.42
CA ARG A 273 -4.84 6.18 -0.97
C ARG A 273 -5.29 6.56 0.44
N ALA A 274 -4.35 6.80 1.35
CA ALA A 274 -4.67 7.24 2.70
C ALA A 274 -4.63 8.76 2.87
N HIS A 275 -5.39 9.26 3.85
CA HIS A 275 -5.31 10.65 4.28
C HIS A 275 -3.86 11.08 4.60
N LYS A 276 -3.42 12.20 4.02
CA LYS A 276 -2.08 12.79 4.23
C LYS A 276 -0.90 11.87 3.87
N ASP A 277 -1.12 10.83 3.08
CA ASP A 277 -0.04 10.11 2.43
C ASP A 277 0.43 10.86 1.17
N GLY A 278 1.65 11.39 1.23
CA GLY A 278 2.25 12.14 0.13
C GLY A 278 2.82 11.29 -1.01
N VAL A 279 2.90 9.97 -0.88
CA VAL A 279 3.49 9.12 -1.93
C VAL A 279 2.63 9.10 -3.20
N ALA A 280 1.30 9.09 -3.05
CA ALA A 280 0.40 9.23 -4.19
C ALA A 280 0.52 10.59 -4.90
N ALA A 281 1.11 11.60 -4.24
CA ALA A 281 1.40 12.89 -4.88
C ALA A 281 2.64 12.85 -5.81
N LEU A 282 3.38 11.74 -5.83
CA LEU A 282 4.63 11.60 -6.56
C LEU A 282 4.56 10.58 -7.71
N PRO A 283 5.29 10.82 -8.82
CA PRO A 283 5.81 12.14 -9.24
C PRO A 283 4.67 13.16 -9.45
N PRO A 284 4.93 14.47 -9.37
CA PRO A 284 3.87 15.49 -9.46
C PRO A 284 3.13 15.51 -10.80
N LEU A 285 1.83 15.86 -10.80
CA LEU A 285 0.98 15.83 -12.00
C LEU A 285 1.51 16.67 -13.17
N TRP A 286 2.13 17.83 -12.89
CA TRP A 286 2.69 18.72 -13.91
C TRP A 286 3.90 18.13 -14.63
N THR A 287 4.48 17.04 -14.13
CA THR A 287 5.58 16.31 -14.80
C THR A 287 5.08 15.29 -15.84
N GLY A 288 3.76 15.25 -16.09
CA GLY A 288 3.13 14.40 -17.10
C GLY A 288 2.72 13.00 -16.61
N TYR A 289 2.96 12.69 -15.34
CA TYR A 289 2.53 11.45 -14.71
C TYR A 289 1.04 11.47 -14.35
N ARG A 290 0.42 10.30 -14.40
CA ARG A 290 -0.99 10.06 -14.04
C ARG A 290 -1.11 8.80 -13.21
N HIS A 291 -2.20 8.69 -12.44
CA HIS A 291 -2.57 7.40 -11.86
C HIS A 291 -3.20 6.51 -12.94
N LEU A 292 -2.94 5.21 -12.84
CA LEU A 292 -3.48 4.21 -13.76
C LEU A 292 -4.91 3.83 -13.38
N CYS A 293 -5.18 3.74 -12.07
CA CYS A 293 -6.51 3.39 -11.56
C CYS A 293 -7.60 4.32 -12.08
N ARG A 294 -8.70 3.72 -12.53
CA ARG A 294 -9.87 4.45 -13.01
C ARG A 294 -10.76 4.93 -11.87
N ILE A 295 -11.02 4.05 -10.90
CA ILE A 295 -11.89 4.29 -9.75
C ILE A 295 -11.11 3.94 -8.47
N PRO A 296 -10.24 4.84 -7.98
CA PRO A 296 -9.44 4.56 -6.80
C PRO A 296 -10.28 4.65 -5.51
N LEU A 297 -9.69 4.19 -4.41
CA LEU A 297 -10.30 4.22 -3.08
C LEU A 297 -9.55 5.20 -2.16
N TYR A 298 -10.29 5.86 -1.27
CA TYR A 298 -9.75 6.79 -0.28
C TYR A 298 -9.99 6.28 1.14
N PHE A 299 -8.92 6.06 1.90
CA PHE A 299 -8.98 5.68 3.30
C PHE A 299 -8.78 6.90 4.21
N THR A 300 -9.81 7.20 5.01
CA THR A 300 -9.76 8.26 6.03
C THR A 300 -10.78 7.97 7.13
N HIS A 301 -10.50 8.38 8.37
CA HIS A 301 -11.42 8.18 9.51
C HIS A 301 -11.90 6.72 9.66
N ASN A 302 -11.00 5.74 9.48
CA ASN A 302 -11.32 4.30 9.48
C ASN A 302 -12.42 3.89 8.47
N THR A 303 -12.67 4.72 7.47
CA THR A 303 -13.68 4.51 6.43
C THR A 303 -13.00 4.51 5.07
N VAL A 304 -13.47 3.65 4.17
CA VAL A 304 -12.99 3.58 2.79
C VAL A 304 -14.10 4.10 1.87
N PHE A 305 -13.74 5.08 1.05
CA PHE A 305 -14.65 5.73 0.09
C PHE A 305 -14.21 5.42 -1.34
N CYS A 306 -15.17 5.29 -2.24
CA CYS A 306 -14.96 5.28 -3.67
C CYS A 306 -14.66 6.71 -4.15
N ILE A 307 -13.59 6.89 -4.92
CA ILE A 307 -13.27 8.17 -5.55
C ILE A 307 -13.94 8.22 -6.93
N PRO A 308 -14.70 9.28 -7.26
CA PRO A 308 -15.24 9.47 -8.61
C PRO A 308 -14.14 9.51 -9.68
N GLU A 309 -14.42 8.96 -10.86
CA GLU A 309 -13.44 8.91 -11.96
C GLU A 309 -12.88 10.29 -12.33
N SER A 310 -13.69 11.36 -12.23
CA SER A 310 -13.26 12.74 -12.49
C SER A 310 -12.12 13.20 -11.58
N ASP A 311 -12.05 12.64 -10.38
CA ASP A 311 -11.13 13.06 -9.33
C ASP A 311 -10.00 12.05 -9.10
N ARG A 312 -9.87 11.05 -9.97
CA ARG A 312 -8.92 9.93 -9.86
C ARG A 312 -7.46 10.32 -9.73
N ASP A 313 -7.06 11.54 -10.12
CA ASP A 313 -5.68 12.02 -10.04
C ASP A 313 -5.37 12.82 -8.76
N PHE A 314 -6.39 13.18 -7.97
CA PHE A 314 -6.25 13.91 -6.72
C PHE A 314 -5.89 13.00 -5.55
N GLY A 315 -5.21 13.56 -4.56
CA GLY A 315 -4.71 12.78 -3.41
C GLY A 315 -5.31 13.18 -2.07
N LEU A 316 -5.91 14.36 -1.96
CA LEU A 316 -6.61 14.81 -0.76
C LEU A 316 -8.08 15.02 -1.06
N PHE A 317 -8.94 14.59 -0.15
CA PHE A 317 -10.38 14.70 -0.26
C PHE A 317 -10.94 15.21 1.05
N ASN A 318 -11.94 16.09 0.97
CA ASN A 318 -12.83 16.30 2.09
C ASN A 318 -13.75 15.07 2.15
N ALA A 319 -13.94 14.50 3.34
CA ALA A 319 -14.75 13.31 3.51
C ALA A 319 -15.61 13.45 4.76
N ILE A 320 -16.91 13.23 4.60
CA ILE A 320 -17.89 13.20 5.69
C ILE A 320 -18.06 11.73 6.10
N PRO A 321 -17.58 11.32 7.28
CA PRO A 321 -17.74 9.95 7.73
C PRO A 321 -19.22 9.62 7.97
N PRO A 322 -19.64 8.35 7.81
CA PRO A 322 -20.99 7.92 8.15
C PRO A 322 -21.27 8.11 9.64
N GLU A 323 -22.56 8.22 10.00
CA GLU A 323 -22.98 8.32 11.39
C GLU A 323 -22.53 7.07 12.17
N GLY A 324 -21.98 7.28 13.37
CA GLY A 324 -21.42 6.19 14.19
C GLY A 324 -20.05 5.68 13.75
N ALA A 325 -19.40 6.30 12.75
CA ALA A 325 -18.05 5.93 12.35
C ALA A 325 -17.06 5.94 13.53
N VAL A 326 -16.27 4.88 13.65
CA VAL A 326 -15.26 4.75 14.69
C VAL A 326 -14.17 5.80 14.47
N ALA A 327 -13.86 6.57 15.52
CA ALA A 327 -12.79 7.55 15.46
C ALA A 327 -11.46 6.86 15.11
N THR A 328 -10.69 7.48 14.20
CA THR A 328 -9.38 6.93 13.83
C THR A 328 -8.38 7.09 14.97
N GLU A 329 -7.58 6.04 15.18
CA GLU A 329 -6.41 6.10 16.06
C GLU A 329 -5.31 6.97 15.47
N HIS A 330 -5.35 7.24 14.15
CA HIS A 330 -4.29 7.91 13.41
C HIS A 330 -4.78 9.20 12.70
N PRO A 331 -5.27 10.22 13.43
CA PRO A 331 -5.87 11.43 12.83
C PRO A 331 -4.91 12.32 12.01
N LYS A 332 -3.58 12.13 12.14
CA LYS A 332 -2.60 12.80 11.27
C LYS A 332 -2.42 12.10 9.93
N GLY A 333 -2.98 10.90 9.76
CA GLY A 333 -2.81 10.06 8.56
C GLY A 333 -1.34 9.82 8.24
N GLY A 334 -1.01 9.49 7.00
CA GLY A 334 0.36 9.29 6.53
C GLY A 334 0.58 7.92 5.91
N HIS A 335 1.76 7.76 5.30
CA HIS A 335 2.09 6.59 4.49
C HIS A 335 2.12 5.25 5.24
N ASN A 336 2.28 5.24 6.57
CA ASN A 336 2.34 3.99 7.34
C ASN A 336 1.00 3.61 7.99
N TYR A 337 -0.09 4.30 7.62
CA TYR A 337 -1.41 4.15 8.24
C TYR A 337 -2.47 3.75 7.21
N TYR A 338 -2.53 2.45 6.96
CA TYR A 338 -3.51 1.80 6.10
C TYR A 338 -4.31 0.78 6.91
N ASN A 339 -5.51 0.42 6.45
CA ASN A 339 -6.29 -0.70 7.01
C ASN A 339 -6.69 -0.57 8.49
N GLY A 340 -6.56 0.63 9.08
CA GLY A 340 -6.73 0.84 10.52
C GLY A 340 -5.59 0.24 11.36
N ARG A 341 -4.44 -0.04 10.76
CA ARG A 341 -3.24 -0.59 11.41
C ARG A 341 -2.10 0.42 11.46
N ASP A 342 -1.31 0.34 12.53
CA ASP A 342 -0.03 1.03 12.67
C ASP A 342 1.09 0.11 12.16
N MET A 343 1.48 0.28 10.88
CA MET A 343 2.55 -0.52 10.28
C MET A 343 3.89 -0.30 11.02
N GLU A 344 4.11 0.86 11.64
CA GLU A 344 5.34 1.10 12.40
C GLU A 344 5.35 0.31 13.71
N ARG A 345 4.19 0.12 14.36
CA ARG A 345 4.07 -0.79 15.50
C ARG A 345 4.38 -2.22 15.10
N GLY A 346 3.81 -2.70 14.00
CA GLY A 346 4.13 -4.01 13.43
C GLY A 346 5.63 -4.17 13.17
N ALA A 347 6.24 -3.21 12.47
CA ALA A 347 7.68 -3.22 12.18
C ALA A 347 8.55 -3.24 13.44
N ARG A 348 8.22 -2.43 14.47
CA ARG A 348 8.94 -2.43 15.76
C ARG A 348 8.87 -3.81 16.42
N ARG A 349 7.69 -4.41 16.51
CA ARG A 349 7.52 -5.74 17.12
C ARG A 349 8.21 -6.83 16.31
N MET A 350 8.15 -6.78 14.97
CA MET A 350 8.89 -7.70 14.10
C MET A 350 10.41 -7.59 14.27
N ALA A 351 10.95 -6.39 14.51
CA ALA A 351 12.38 -6.22 14.82
C ALA A 351 12.79 -6.81 16.19
N LEU A 352 11.90 -6.72 17.19
CA LEU A 352 12.11 -7.39 18.47
C LEU A 352 12.08 -8.91 18.31
N LEU A 353 11.17 -9.43 17.47
CA LEU A 353 11.12 -10.84 17.12
C LEU A 353 12.40 -11.31 16.43
N ASP A 354 12.88 -10.57 15.43
CA ASP A 354 14.13 -10.87 14.73
C ASP A 354 15.32 -10.99 15.71
N THR A 355 15.39 -10.06 16.68
CA THR A 355 16.40 -10.11 17.74
C THR A 355 16.26 -11.38 18.60
N ALA A 356 15.04 -11.76 18.98
CA ALA A 356 14.77 -12.93 19.80
C ALA A 356 15.09 -14.26 19.09
N VAL A 357 14.80 -14.33 17.78
CA VAL A 357 15.07 -15.49 16.91
C VAL A 357 16.56 -15.61 16.60
N LYS A 358 17.26 -14.50 16.36
CA LYS A 358 18.73 -14.49 16.16
C LYS A 358 19.50 -14.95 17.40
N ALA A 359 18.96 -14.73 18.59
CA ALA A 359 19.52 -15.26 19.84
C ALA A 359 19.35 -16.78 20.00
N GLY A 360 18.52 -17.41 19.17
CA GLY A 360 18.28 -18.85 19.13
C GLY A 360 16.88 -19.17 18.61
N LYS A 361 16.72 -20.32 17.94
CA LYS A 361 15.40 -20.78 17.49
C LYS A 361 14.59 -21.45 18.61
N GLU A 362 15.21 -21.97 19.66
CA GLU A 362 14.48 -22.55 20.80
C GLU A 362 14.18 -21.50 21.87
N GLY A 363 12.95 -21.48 22.41
CA GLY A 363 12.56 -20.53 23.46
C GLY A 363 12.47 -19.07 23.01
N TRP A 364 12.36 -18.81 21.71
CA TRP A 364 12.26 -17.45 21.15
C TRP A 364 11.00 -16.72 21.65
N GLU A 365 9.91 -17.46 21.87
CA GLU A 365 8.63 -16.93 22.34
C GLU A 365 8.78 -16.23 23.69
N GLU A 366 9.41 -16.88 24.66
CA GLU A 366 9.61 -16.31 25.99
C GLU A 366 10.56 -15.10 25.92
N ARG A 367 11.66 -15.21 25.15
CA ARG A 367 12.58 -14.08 24.94
C ARG A 367 11.87 -12.88 24.33
N TYR A 368 11.01 -13.11 23.34
CA TYR A 368 10.20 -12.07 22.71
C TYR A 368 9.24 -11.44 23.73
N ARG A 369 8.47 -12.25 24.47
CA ARG A 369 7.50 -11.76 25.48
C ARG A 369 8.17 -10.90 26.56
N VAL A 370 9.32 -11.34 27.09
CA VAL A 370 10.11 -10.57 28.06
C VAL A 370 10.54 -9.23 27.46
N THR A 371 11.01 -9.23 26.22
CA THR A 371 11.49 -8.02 25.54
C THR A 371 10.35 -7.04 25.29
N VAL A 372 9.21 -7.50 24.78
CA VAL A 372 8.03 -6.66 24.55
C VAL A 372 7.50 -6.08 25.85
N LYS A 373 7.37 -6.88 26.92
CA LYS A 373 6.97 -6.37 28.25
C LYS A 373 7.91 -5.28 28.75
N ARG A 374 9.21 -5.42 28.53
CA ARG A 374 10.20 -4.40 28.90
C ARG A 374 10.08 -3.12 28.06
N VAL A 375 9.89 -3.23 26.75
CA VAL A 375 9.86 -2.10 25.81
C VAL A 375 8.53 -1.35 25.83
N GLU A 376 7.42 -2.08 25.86
CA GLU A 376 6.06 -1.52 25.83
C GLU A 376 5.50 -1.27 27.25
N GLY A 377 5.94 -2.03 28.26
CA GLY A 377 5.45 -1.94 29.64
C GLY A 377 6.25 -1.02 30.58
N GLY A 378 7.40 -0.48 30.16
CA GLY A 378 8.25 0.39 31.00
C GLY A 378 9.02 1.45 30.21
N GLY A 379 8.95 2.71 30.65
CA GLY A 379 9.45 3.90 29.94
C GLY A 379 10.98 4.06 29.84
N SER A 380 11.71 3.06 29.31
CA SER A 380 13.14 3.18 29.01
C SER A 380 13.42 2.96 27.53
N ARG A 381 13.70 4.07 26.85
CA ARG A 381 14.17 4.14 25.45
C ARG A 381 15.48 3.38 25.27
N MET A 382 15.52 2.47 24.30
CA MET A 382 16.76 2.11 23.62
C MET A 382 16.73 2.62 22.18
N SER A 383 17.73 3.44 21.83
CA SER A 383 18.05 3.83 20.47
C SER A 383 18.65 2.64 19.72
N PHE A 384 17.92 2.07 18.76
CA PHE A 384 18.51 1.12 17.82
C PHE A 384 19.22 1.90 16.71
N VAL A 385 20.53 1.68 16.60
CA VAL A 385 21.36 2.10 15.46
C VAL A 385 21.13 1.06 14.36
N TRP A 386 20.63 1.51 13.22
CA TRP A 386 20.55 0.69 12.01
C TRP A 386 21.98 0.49 11.48
N SER A 387 22.45 -0.75 11.46
CA SER A 387 23.66 -1.12 10.71
C SER A 387 23.34 -1.08 9.21
N SER A 388 24.21 -0.37 8.49
CA SER A 388 24.11 0.08 7.09
C SER A 388 23.98 -1.02 6.05
#